data_AF-A0A7C9PWM3-F1
#
_entry.id   AF-A0A7C9PWM3-F1
#
_cell.length_a   1.000
_cell.length_b   1.000
_cell.length_c   1.000
_cell.angle_alpha   90.00
_cell.angle_beta   90.00
_cell.angle_gamma   90.00
#
_symmetry.space_group_name_H-M   'P 1'
#
loop_
_entity.id
_entity.type
_entity.pdbx_description
1 polymer ?
#
loop_
_entity_poly.entity_id
_entity_poly.type
_entity_poly.pdbx_seq_one_letter_code
_entity_poly.pdbx_strand_id
1 'polypeptide(L)'
;MIKDEHEYRVSKSLVEGCDRAIAAVERDEDKKKNKPYIWELHYKGAKAMKKMVLSEVEEYEALIKHDPSQPVALTINEFGALSDLLIKARIGLKISQEELAKLAWLTEEQIKLQRFSN
;
A
#
# COMPACT_ATOMS: atom_id res chain seq x y z
N MET A 1 -0.90 -2.51 4.57
CA MET A 1 -2.01 -1.93 3.79
C MET A 1 -1.99 -0.42 3.99
N ILE A 2 -2.04 0.35 2.90
CA ILE A 2 -2.10 1.82 2.92
C ILE A 2 -3.53 2.30 3.24
N LYS A 3 -3.66 3.17 4.24
CA LYS A 3 -4.95 3.56 4.83
C LYS A 3 -5.44 4.93 4.36
N ASP A 4 -4.52 5.80 4.01
CA ASP A 4 -4.80 7.19 3.65
C ASP A 4 -3.76 7.77 2.69
N GLU A 5 -3.98 9.03 2.30
CA GLU A 5 -3.13 9.72 1.34
C GLU A 5 -1.73 10.03 1.90
N HIS A 6 -1.58 10.19 3.22
CA HIS A 6 -0.29 10.44 3.83
C HIS A 6 0.59 9.19 3.74
N GLU A 7 0.06 8.04 4.16
CA GLU A 7 0.73 6.74 4.02
C GLU A 7 1.03 6.43 2.55
N TYR A 8 0.12 6.76 1.62
CA TYR A 8 0.37 6.64 0.19
C TYR A 8 1.58 7.45 -0.27
N ARG A 9 1.65 8.74 0.07
CA ARG A 9 2.76 9.61 -0.32
C ARG A 9 4.11 9.11 0.20
N VAL A 10 4.15 8.66 1.46
CA VAL A 10 5.36 8.08 2.07
C VAL A 10 5.76 6.79 1.35
N SER A 11 4.81 5.89 1.13
CA SER A 11 5.04 4.60 0.48
C SER A 11 5.48 4.75 -0.98
N LYS A 12 4.87 5.68 -1.71
CA LYS A 12 5.25 6.01 -3.09
C LYS A 12 6.67 6.58 -3.17
N SER A 13 7.00 7.53 -2.29
CA SER A 13 8.36 8.09 -2.22
C SER A 13 9.41 7.01 -1.93
N LEU A 14 9.08 6.00 -1.12
CA LEU A 14 9.95 4.87 -0.84
C LEU A 14 10.16 3.98 -2.08
N VAL A 15 9.09 3.68 -2.82
CA VAL A 15 9.17 2.92 -4.09
C VAL A 15 10.06 3.65 -5.09
N GLU A 16 9.85 4.96 -5.28
CA GLU A 16 10.68 5.79 -6.15
C GLU A 16 12.14 5.85 -5.70
N GLY A 17 12.38 5.88 -4.38
CA GLY A 17 13.72 5.79 -3.79
C GLY A 17 14.41 4.47 -4.11
N CYS A 18 13.69 3.35 -4.01
CA CYS A 18 14.19 2.04 -4.41
C CYS A 18 14.52 1.99 -5.91
N ASP A 19 13.68 2.57 -6.76
CA ASP A 19 13.95 2.65 -8.21
C ASP A 19 15.21 3.42 -8.53
N ARG A 20 15.43 4.57 -7.86
CA ARG A 20 16.68 5.31 -7.98
C ARG A 20 17.88 4.48 -7.50
N ALA A 21 17.76 3.75 -6.40
CA ALA A 21 18.83 2.91 -5.88
C ALA A 21 19.17 1.74 -6.82
N ILE A 22 18.16 1.06 -7.36
CA ILE A 22 18.31 -0.01 -8.36
C ILE A 22 19.05 0.53 -9.58
N ALA A 23 18.59 1.66 -10.14
CA ALA A 23 19.22 2.28 -11.31
C ALA A 23 20.67 2.73 -11.03
N ALA A 24 20.96 3.22 -9.82
CA ALA A 24 22.32 3.59 -9.43
C ALA A 24 23.24 2.37 -9.34
N VAL A 25 22.76 1.26 -8.77
CA VAL A 25 23.51 0.00 -8.69
C VAL A 25 23.75 -0.58 -10.08
N GLU A 26 22.75 -0.58 -10.97
CA GLU A 26 22.88 -1.10 -12.34
C GLU A 26 23.92 -0.34 -13.17
N ARG A 27 24.11 0.97 -12.92
CA ARG A 27 25.12 1.79 -13.61
C ARG A 27 26.53 1.65 -13.04
N ASP A 28 26.68 1.07 -11.85
CA ASP A 28 27.97 0.90 -11.16
C ASP A 28 28.71 -0.35 -11.68
N GLU A 29 29.18 -0.27 -12.93
CA GLU A 29 29.90 -1.34 -13.61
C GLU A 29 31.26 -1.64 -12.93
N ASP A 30 31.88 -0.66 -12.27
CA ASP A 30 33.11 -0.86 -11.50
C ASP A 30 32.87 -1.76 -10.28
N LYS A 31 31.84 -1.46 -9.46
CA LYS A 31 31.46 -2.31 -8.33
C LYS A 31 31.01 -3.70 -8.82
N LYS A 32 30.30 -3.78 -9.93
CA LYS A 32 29.87 -5.06 -10.52
C LYS A 32 31.06 -5.95 -10.89
N LYS A 33 32.13 -5.35 -11.45
CA LYS A 33 33.35 -6.08 -11.84
C LYS A 33 34.26 -6.41 -10.66
N ASN A 34 34.48 -5.45 -9.76
CA ASN A 34 35.48 -5.56 -8.70
C ASN A 34 34.92 -6.14 -7.39
N LYS A 35 33.61 -5.99 -7.15
CA LYS A 35 32.92 -6.41 -5.93
C LYS A 35 31.53 -7.01 -6.24
N PRO A 36 31.45 -8.07 -7.06
CA PRO A 36 30.19 -8.61 -7.58
C PRO A 36 29.20 -9.02 -6.48
N TYR A 37 29.68 -9.61 -5.38
CA TYR A 37 28.81 -10.00 -4.25
C TYR A 37 28.13 -8.80 -3.58
N ILE A 38 28.87 -7.71 -3.36
CA ILE A 38 28.32 -6.49 -2.75
C ILE A 38 27.35 -5.81 -3.71
N TRP A 39 27.68 -5.79 -5.00
CA TRP A 39 26.78 -5.31 -6.05
C TRP A 39 25.45 -6.05 -6.03
N GLU A 40 25.50 -7.39 -6.02
CA GLU A 40 24.31 -8.23 -6.02
C GLU A 40 23.48 -8.08 -4.74
N LEU A 41 24.14 -7.98 -3.57
CA LEU A 41 23.47 -7.73 -2.30
C LEU A 41 22.68 -6.43 -2.32
N HIS A 42 23.28 -5.34 -2.80
CA HIS A 42 22.60 -4.04 -2.89
C HIS A 42 21.44 -4.10 -3.89
N TYR A 43 21.65 -4.74 -5.04
CA TYR A 43 20.61 -4.89 -6.06
C TYR A 43 19.40 -5.67 -5.55
N LYS A 44 19.65 -6.85 -4.96
CA LYS A 44 18.61 -7.71 -4.39
C LYS A 44 17.92 -7.06 -3.20
N GLY A 45 18.67 -6.37 -2.33
CA GLY A 45 18.12 -5.65 -1.19
C GLY A 45 17.14 -4.55 -1.61
N ALA A 46 17.52 -3.70 -2.56
CA ALA A 46 16.64 -2.65 -3.08
C ALA A 46 15.39 -3.23 -3.77
N LYS A 47 15.54 -4.31 -4.55
CA LYS A 47 14.40 -5.02 -5.17
C LYS A 47 13.45 -5.63 -4.14
N ALA A 48 13.98 -6.27 -3.10
CA ALA A 48 13.17 -6.89 -2.05
C ALA A 48 12.37 -5.81 -1.29
N MET A 49 13.02 -4.71 -0.92
CA MET A 49 12.36 -3.58 -0.25
C MET A 49 11.26 -2.97 -1.13
N LYS A 50 11.53 -2.75 -2.43
CA LYS A 50 10.51 -2.29 -3.37
C LYS A 50 9.31 -3.24 -3.39
N LYS A 51 9.56 -4.55 -3.50
CA LYS A 51 8.51 -5.56 -3.58
C LYS A 51 7.60 -5.57 -2.35
N MET A 52 8.13 -5.29 -1.16
CA MET A 52 7.34 -5.27 0.08
C MET A 52 6.27 -4.16 0.11
N VAL A 53 6.47 -3.07 -0.62
CA VAL A 53 5.60 -1.89 -0.55
C VAL A 53 4.84 -1.64 -1.85
N LEU A 54 5.39 -2.11 -2.98
CA LEU A 54 4.81 -1.90 -4.31
C LEU A 54 3.38 -2.43 -4.41
N SER A 55 3.11 -3.63 -3.90
CA SER A 55 1.77 -4.23 -4.00
C SER A 55 0.70 -3.40 -3.27
N GLU A 56 1.06 -2.78 -2.13
CA GLU A 56 0.13 -1.94 -1.38
C GLU A 56 -0.11 -0.59 -2.08
N VAL A 57 0.92 -0.04 -2.72
CA VAL A 57 0.80 1.17 -3.54
C VAL A 57 -0.09 0.90 -4.75
N GLU A 58 0.12 -0.21 -5.46
CA GLU A 58 -0.69 -0.60 -6.62
C GLU A 58 -2.15 -0.84 -6.24
N GLU A 59 -2.41 -1.49 -5.10
CA GLU A 59 -3.76 -1.68 -4.57
C GLU A 59 -4.44 -0.33 -4.26
N TYR A 60 -3.75 0.56 -3.56
CA TYR A 60 -4.28 1.88 -3.24
C TYR A 60 -4.58 2.71 -4.50
N GLU A 61 -3.69 2.68 -5.50
CA GLU A 61 -3.92 3.36 -6.78
C GLU A 61 -5.09 2.78 -7.56
N ALA A 62 -5.30 1.46 -7.52
CA ALA A 62 -6.47 0.82 -8.11
C ALA A 62 -7.76 1.27 -7.42
N LEU A 63 -7.77 1.34 -6.08
CA LEU A 63 -8.92 1.79 -5.30
C LEU A 63 -9.26 3.26 -5.56
N ILE A 64 -8.26 4.15 -5.67
CA ILE A 64 -8.51 5.56 -6.02
C ILE A 64 -9.09 5.71 -7.43
N LYS A 65 -8.58 4.93 -8.39
CA LYS A 65 -9.05 4.96 -9.78
C LYS A 65 -10.43 4.33 -9.96
N HIS A 66 -10.95 3.63 -8.94
CA HIS A 66 -12.27 3.02 -8.98
C HIS A 66 -13.35 4.06 -9.30
N ASP A 67 -14.30 3.67 -10.13
CA ASP A 67 -15.49 4.44 -10.41
C ASP A 67 -16.50 4.22 -9.26
N PRO A 68 -16.80 5.26 -8.45
CA PRO A 68 -17.69 5.11 -7.32
C PRO A 68 -19.13 4.72 -7.71
N SER A 69 -19.52 4.85 -8.97
CA SER A 69 -20.81 4.38 -9.48
C SER A 69 -20.87 2.86 -9.69
N GLN A 70 -19.72 2.18 -9.72
CA GLN A 70 -19.62 0.73 -9.85
C GLN A 70 -19.54 0.05 -8.48
N PRO A 71 -20.21 -1.09 -8.28
CA PRO A 71 -20.08 -1.86 -7.04
C PRO A 71 -18.61 -2.22 -6.74
N VAL A 72 -18.17 -1.98 -5.51
CA VAL A 72 -16.86 -2.47 -5.04
C VAL A 72 -17.05 -3.91 -4.57
N ALA A 73 -16.55 -4.87 -5.35
CA ALA A 73 -16.53 -6.27 -4.94
C ALA A 73 -15.30 -6.53 -4.04
N LEU A 74 -15.54 -6.82 -2.77
CA LEU A 74 -14.50 -7.17 -1.81
C LEU A 74 -14.69 -8.62 -1.33
N THR A 75 -13.64 -9.43 -1.43
CA THR A 75 -13.66 -10.83 -0.99
C THR A 75 -13.07 -10.95 0.41
N ILE A 76 -13.78 -11.64 1.30
CA ILE A 76 -13.32 -11.92 2.67
C ILE A 76 -12.87 -13.38 2.73
N ASN A 77 -11.57 -13.61 2.90
CA ASN A 77 -11.04 -14.96 3.11
C ASN A 77 -10.91 -15.29 4.61
N GLU A 78 -10.72 -14.27 5.45
CA GLU A 78 -10.55 -14.39 6.89
C GLU A 78 -11.22 -13.21 7.61
N PHE A 79 -11.89 -13.47 8.74
CA PHE A 79 -12.61 -12.45 9.49
C PHE A 79 -11.68 -11.35 10.05
N GLY A 80 -10.42 -11.68 10.33
CA GLY A 80 -9.40 -10.73 10.77
C GLY A 80 -9.10 -9.62 9.75
N ALA A 81 -9.44 -9.82 8.47
CA ALA A 81 -9.24 -8.82 7.41
C ALA A 81 -10.41 -7.82 7.29
N LEU A 82 -11.43 -7.90 8.15
CA LEU A 82 -12.61 -7.03 8.09
C LEU A 82 -12.25 -5.54 8.24
N SER A 83 -11.29 -5.22 9.10
CA SER A 83 -10.76 -3.86 9.27
C SER A 83 -10.25 -3.30 7.93
N ASP A 84 -9.47 -4.10 7.23
CA ASP A 84 -8.81 -3.73 6.00
C ASP A 84 -9.85 -3.54 4.90
N LEU A 85 -10.86 -4.39 4.84
CA LEU A 85 -11.97 -4.30 3.90
C LEU A 85 -12.77 -3.01 4.05
N LEU A 86 -13.04 -2.58 5.28
CA LEU A 86 -13.72 -1.31 5.54
C LEU A 86 -12.90 -0.12 5.03
N ILE A 87 -11.58 -0.16 5.20
CA ILE A 87 -10.68 0.87 4.67
C ILE A 87 -10.70 0.85 3.13
N LYS A 88 -10.66 -0.33 2.49
CA LYS A 88 -10.76 -0.46 1.03
C LYS A 88 -12.07 0.10 0.50
N ALA A 89 -13.18 -0.24 1.15
CA ALA A 89 -14.51 0.28 0.81
C ALA A 89 -14.55 1.81 0.90
N ARG A 90 -14.00 2.40 1.98
CA ARG A 90 -13.89 3.85 2.14
C ARG A 90 -13.18 4.51 0.96
N ILE A 91 -12.01 3.99 0.59
CA ILE A 91 -11.17 4.55 -0.46
C ILE A 91 -11.86 4.39 -1.82
N GLY A 92 -12.36 3.20 -2.13
CA GLY A 92 -13.03 2.91 -3.41
C GLY A 92 -14.31 3.71 -3.63
N LEU A 93 -15.12 3.88 -2.58
CA LEU A 93 -16.34 4.68 -2.62
C LEU A 93 -16.07 6.19 -2.51
N LYS A 94 -14.83 6.59 -2.20
CA LYS A 94 -14.41 7.99 -2.04
C LYS A 94 -15.23 8.75 -0.99
N ILE A 95 -15.56 8.05 0.10
CA ILE A 95 -16.34 8.58 1.21
C ILE A 95 -15.47 8.90 2.42
N SER A 96 -15.94 9.78 3.27
CA SER A 96 -15.34 10.11 4.56
C SER A 96 -15.46 8.93 5.55
N GLN A 97 -14.68 9.00 6.63
CA GLN A 97 -14.80 8.05 7.73
C GLN A 97 -16.17 8.13 8.42
N GLU A 98 -16.77 9.32 8.49
CA GLU A 98 -18.10 9.54 9.06
C GLU A 98 -19.20 8.90 8.20
N GLU A 99 -19.12 9.05 6.87
CA GLU A 99 -20.06 8.41 5.94
C GLU A 99 -19.94 6.90 5.99
N LEU A 100 -18.71 6.36 6.05
CA LEU A 100 -18.51 4.92 6.23
C LEU A 100 -19.09 4.44 7.55
N ALA A 101 -18.89 5.19 8.64
CA ALA A 101 -19.44 4.84 9.95
C ALA A 101 -20.97 4.75 9.92
N LYS A 102 -21.63 5.73 9.27
CA LYS A 102 -23.09 5.71 9.06
C LYS A 102 -23.55 4.50 8.24
N LEU A 103 -22.84 4.16 7.15
CA LEU A 103 -23.17 3.02 6.29
C LEU A 103 -22.94 1.67 6.97
N ALA A 104 -21.91 1.58 7.82
CA ALA A 104 -21.53 0.36 8.54
C ALA A 104 -22.23 0.23 9.90
N TRP A 105 -23.05 1.20 10.30
CA TRP A 105 -23.70 1.25 11.62
C TRP A 105 -22.69 1.22 12.78
N LEU A 106 -21.55 1.88 12.56
CA LEU A 106 -20.44 2.00 13.50
C LEU A 106 -20.26 3.47 13.91
N THR A 107 -19.49 3.69 14.96
CA THR A 107 -19.01 5.03 15.31
C THR A 107 -17.78 5.40 14.48
N GLU A 108 -17.58 6.69 14.23
CA GLU A 108 -16.37 7.19 13.56
C GLU A 108 -15.09 6.75 14.30
N GLU A 109 -15.14 6.69 15.64
CA GLU A 109 -14.03 6.26 16.47
C GLU A 109 -13.68 4.77 16.26
N GLN A 110 -14.68 3.90 16.08
CA GLN A 110 -14.46 2.49 15.75
C GLN A 110 -13.80 2.31 14.37
N ILE A 111 -14.20 3.14 13.39
CA ILE A 111 -13.57 3.17 12.06
C ILE A 111 -12.11 3.67 12.15
N LYS A 112 -11.85 4.71 12.95
CA LYS A 112 -10.50 5.25 13.17
C LYS A 112 -9.56 4.28 13.87
N LEU A 113 -10.02 3.69 14.96
CA LEU A 113 -9.21 2.80 15.79
C LEU A 113 -9.09 1.39 15.23
N GLN A 114 -9.87 1.04 14.19
CA GLN A 114 -9.95 -0.31 13.63
C GLN A 114 -10.21 -1.37 14.72
N ARG A 115 -10.91 -0.96 15.78
CA ARG A 115 -11.28 -1.78 16.93
C ARG A 115 -12.77 -2.05 16.85
N PHE A 116 -13.10 -3.21 16.32
CA PHE A 116 -14.46 -3.74 16.32
C PHE A 116 -14.56 -4.61 17.57
N SER A 117 -15.25 -4.12 18.60
CA SER A 117 -15.42 -4.88 19.85
C SER A 117 -16.11 -6.22 19.56
N ASN A 118 -15.62 -7.29 20.19
CA ASN A 118 -16.34 -8.56 20.33
C ASN A 118 -17.61 -8.37 21.18
#